data_AF-A0A951ZNT4-F1
#
_entry.id   AF-A0A951ZNT4-F1
#
_cell.length_a   1.000
_cell.length_b   1.000
_cell.length_c   1.000
_cell.angle_alpha   90.00
_cell.angle_beta   90.00
_cell.angle_gamma   90.00
#
_symmetry.space_group_name_H-M   'P 1'
#
loop_
_entity.id
_entity.type
_entity.pdbx_description
1 polymer ?
#
loop_
_entity_poly.entity_id
_entity_poly.type
_entity_poly.pdbx_seq_one_letter_code
_entity_poly.pdbx_strand_id
1 'polypeptide(L)'
;MPKVNTSIGSIFKLAIPIYIGMLSNTLVGVVDTGFMGRVGVLPQSAVGYGSLFYMVYYLMGFGFVLGAQIIIARRMGEGKLRRVGPIFINTAFVMLIYAALIILLVLLGIQTFFSLILNSEIIA
;
A
#
# COMPACT_ATOMS: atom_id res chain seq x y z
N MET A 1 -24.01 2.10 22.08
CA MET A 1 -23.11 1.31 21.20
C MET A 1 -23.68 -0.10 21.11
N PRO A 2 -23.82 -0.71 19.93
CA PRO A 2 -24.18 -2.12 19.87
C PRO A 2 -23.05 -2.91 20.54
N LYS A 3 -23.39 -3.74 21.52
CA LYS A 3 -22.41 -4.61 22.19
C LYS A 3 -21.83 -5.54 21.13
N VAL A 4 -20.52 -5.49 20.90
CA VAL A 4 -19.84 -6.51 20.11
C VAL A 4 -19.95 -7.80 20.92
N ASN A 5 -20.83 -8.70 20.50
CA ASN A 5 -20.93 -10.01 21.11
C ASN A 5 -19.62 -10.75 20.78
N THR A 6 -18.75 -10.93 21.78
CA THR A 6 -17.45 -11.63 21.71
C THR A 6 -17.60 -13.14 21.48
N SER A 7 -18.67 -13.56 20.81
CA SER A 7 -18.83 -14.92 20.34
C SER A 7 -17.87 -15.17 19.17
N ILE A 8 -17.23 -16.33 19.17
CA ILE A 8 -16.34 -16.82 18.10
C ILE A 8 -17.00 -16.65 16.71
N GLY A 9 -18.33 -16.84 16.62
CA GLY A 9 -19.08 -16.65 15.38
C GLY A 9 -19.06 -15.21 14.84
N SER A 10 -19.01 -14.19 15.70
CA SER A 10 -18.88 -12.78 15.29
C SER A 10 -17.50 -12.47 14.74
N ILE A 11 -16.46 -13.08 15.32
CA ILE A 11 -15.08 -12.94 14.88
C ILE A 11 -14.94 -13.53 13.47
N PHE A 12 -15.49 -14.73 13.23
CA PHE A 12 -15.49 -15.33 11.89
C PHE A 12 -16.24 -14.48 10.86
N LYS A 13 -17.39 -13.90 11.21
CA LYS A 13 -18.13 -13.00 10.31
C LYS A 13 -17.33 -11.77 9.88
N LEU A 14 -16.47 -11.25 10.76
CA LEU A 14 -15.57 -10.15 10.44
C LEU A 14 -14.31 -10.61 9.70
N ALA A 15 -13.72 -11.73 10.12
CA ALA A 15 -12.44 -12.21 9.62
C ALA A 15 -12.52 -12.78 8.20
N ILE A 16 -13.56 -13.55 7.87
CA ILE A 16 -13.73 -14.17 6.55
C ILE A 16 -13.59 -13.16 5.40
N PRO A 17 -14.33 -12.04 5.34
CA PRO A 17 -14.20 -11.08 4.25
C PRO A 17 -12.82 -10.40 4.22
N ILE A 18 -12.20 -10.16 5.38
CA ILE A 18 -10.84 -9.59 5.45
C ILE A 18 -9.83 -10.56 4.83
N TYR A 19 -9.87 -11.84 5.21
CA TYR A 19 -8.98 -12.86 4.68
C TYR A 19 -9.16 -13.07 3.18
N ILE A 20 -10.40 -13.05 2.67
CA ILE A 20 -10.65 -13.12 1.22
C ILE A 20 -10.00 -11.92 0.52
N GLY A 21 -10.12 -10.71 1.08
CA GLY A 21 -9.45 -9.52 0.54
C GLY A 21 -7.93 -9.66 0.52
N MET A 22 -7.34 -10.22 1.58
CA MET A 22 -5.90 -10.48 1.64
C MET A 22 -5.45 -11.54 0.61
N LEU A 23 -6.21 -12.63 0.45
CA LEU A 23 -5.96 -13.65 -0.56
C LEU A 23 -6.01 -13.06 -1.98
N SER A 24 -6.99 -12.20 -2.27
CA SER A 24 -7.06 -11.49 -3.54
C SER A 24 -5.82 -10.64 -3.80
N ASN A 25 -5.33 -9.92 -2.78
CA ASN A 25 -4.10 -9.13 -2.90
C ASN A 25 -2.87 -10.01 -3.18
N THR A 26 -2.75 -11.16 -2.51
CA THR A 26 -1.67 -12.12 -2.78
C THR A 26 -1.77 -12.72 -4.19
N LEU A 27 -2.98 -13.06 -4.65
CA LEU A 27 -3.21 -13.59 -5.99
C LEU A 27 -2.78 -12.60 -7.08
N VAL A 28 -3.07 -11.32 -6.91
CA VAL A 28 -2.58 -10.27 -7.84
C VAL A 28 -1.05 -10.33 -7.96
N GLY A 29 -0.32 -10.39 -6.83
CA GLY A 29 1.15 -10.49 -6.87
C GLY A 29 1.68 -11.75 -7.55
N VAL A 30 1.00 -12.90 -7.37
CA VAL A 30 1.36 -14.16 -8.04
C VAL A 30 1.12 -14.07 -9.54
N VAL A 31 -0.02 -13.52 -9.95
CA VAL A 31 -0.39 -13.37 -11.36
C VAL A 31 0.56 -12.39 -12.05
N ASP A 32 0.85 -11.24 -11.44
CA ASP A 32 1.80 -10.25 -11.97
C ASP A 32 3.19 -10.85 -12.20
N THR A 33 3.68 -11.60 -11.21
CA THR A 33 4.97 -12.32 -11.32
C THR A 33 4.94 -13.38 -12.43
N GLY A 34 3.81 -14.09 -12.59
CA GLY A 34 3.62 -15.10 -13.62
C GLY A 34 3.58 -14.52 -15.05
N PHE A 35 3.01 -13.33 -15.24
CA PHE A 35 3.04 -12.61 -16.51
C PHE A 35 4.44 -12.08 -16.83
N MET A 36 5.10 -11.54 -15.82
CA MET A 36 6.47 -11.05 -15.89
C MET A 36 7.48 -12.17 -16.24
N GLY A 37 7.28 -13.39 -15.74
CA GLY A 37 8.14 -14.53 -16.09
C GLY A 37 8.21 -14.88 -17.58
N ARG A 38 7.32 -14.33 -18.43
CA ARG A 38 7.27 -14.60 -19.89
C ARG A 38 7.98 -13.55 -20.75
N VAL A 39 8.38 -12.40 -20.20
CA VAL A 39 8.90 -11.25 -21.00
C VAL A 39 10.43 -11.26 -21.21
N GLY A 40 11.13 -12.34 -20.88
CA GLY A 40 12.60 -12.46 -21.06
C GLY A 40 13.41 -11.73 -19.99
N VAL A 41 14.72 -11.97 -19.93
CA VAL A 41 15.58 -11.58 -18.78
C VAL A 41 15.78 -10.07 -18.67
N LEU A 42 15.88 -9.37 -19.80
CA LEU A 42 16.11 -7.92 -19.87
C LEU A 42 14.92 -7.10 -19.32
N PRO A 43 13.68 -7.28 -19.82
CA PRO A 43 12.51 -6.60 -19.25
C PRO A 43 12.23 -7.01 -17.80
N GLN A 44 12.53 -8.26 -17.43
CA GLN A 44 12.31 -8.76 -16.08
C GLN A 44 13.16 -8.02 -15.04
N SER A 45 14.43 -7.76 -15.35
CA SER A 45 15.33 -7.00 -14.46
C SER A 45 14.85 -5.56 -14.29
N ALA A 46 14.45 -4.89 -15.37
CA ALA A 46 13.95 -3.52 -15.32
C ALA A 46 12.70 -3.37 -14.44
N VAL A 47 11.74 -4.29 -14.57
CA VAL A 47 10.53 -4.27 -13.73
C VAL A 47 10.85 -4.66 -12.29
N GLY A 48 11.77 -5.60 -12.06
CA GLY A 48 12.26 -5.95 -10.73
C GLY A 48 12.78 -4.73 -9.95
N TYR A 49 13.61 -3.90 -10.59
CA TYR A 49 14.03 -2.63 -10.00
C TYR A 49 12.85 -1.70 -9.74
N GLY A 50 11.95 -1.51 -10.72
CA GLY A 50 10.75 -0.68 -10.55
C GLY A 50 9.88 -1.09 -9.36
N SER A 51 9.69 -2.40 -9.13
CA SER A 51 8.92 -2.93 -8.01
C SER A 51 9.58 -2.68 -6.64
N LEU A 52 10.91 -2.65 -6.56
CA LEU A 52 11.60 -2.30 -5.31
C LEU A 52 11.37 -0.84 -4.93
N PHE A 53 11.44 0.08 -5.91
CA PHE A 53 11.13 1.50 -5.67
C PHE A 53 9.67 1.70 -5.27
N TYR A 54 8.74 1.03 -5.98
CA TYR A 54 7.34 1.03 -5.60
C TYR A 54 7.14 0.56 -4.15
N MET A 55 7.80 -0.53 -3.75
CA MET A 55 7.65 -1.10 -2.41
C MET A 55 8.10 -0.14 -1.30
N VAL A 56 9.20 0.61 -1.51
CA VAL A 56 9.69 1.60 -0.54
C VAL A 56 8.64 2.68 -0.27
N TYR A 57 8.10 3.30 -1.32
CA TYR A 57 7.08 4.34 -1.16
C TYR A 57 5.77 3.76 -0.63
N TYR A 58 5.37 2.57 -1.09
CA TYR A 58 4.20 1.87 -0.59
C TYR A 58 4.29 1.65 0.94
N LEU A 59 5.43 1.15 1.44
CA LEU A 59 5.64 0.89 2.86
C LEU A 59 5.58 2.18 3.71
N MET A 60 6.14 3.28 3.21
CA MET A 60 6.08 4.57 3.91
C MET A 60 4.64 5.06 4.06
N GLY A 61 3.85 5.02 2.99
CA GLY A 61 2.43 5.40 3.04
C GLY A 61 1.61 4.44 3.91
N PHE A 62 1.83 3.14 3.74
CA PHE A 62 1.14 2.08 4.48
C PHE A 62 1.37 2.19 5.99
N GLY A 63 2.59 2.49 6.45
CA GLY A 63 2.89 2.71 7.85
C GLY A 63 2.07 3.82 8.50
N PHE A 64 1.85 4.93 7.76
CA PHE A 64 1.03 6.04 8.25
C PHE A 64 -0.46 5.70 8.27
N VAL A 65 -0.96 4.96 7.26
CA VAL A 65 -2.35 4.46 7.25
C VAL A 65 -2.61 3.52 8.43
N LEU A 66 -1.70 2.57 8.70
CA LEU A 66 -1.78 1.68 9.86
C LEU A 66 -1.77 2.47 11.18
N GLY A 67 -0.87 3.45 11.32
CA GLY A 67 -0.81 4.31 12.50
C GLY A 67 -2.13 5.08 12.74
N ALA A 68 -2.73 5.62 11.68
CA ALA A 68 -4.02 6.29 11.76
C ALA A 68 -5.16 5.33 12.14
N GLN A 69 -5.18 4.12 11.57
CA GLN A 69 -6.15 3.08 11.92
C GLN A 69 -6.08 2.70 13.41
N ILE A 70 -4.88 2.58 14.00
CA ILE A 70 -4.70 2.32 15.44
C ILE A 70 -5.32 3.44 16.29
N ILE A 71 -5.05 4.69 15.94
CA ILE A 71 -5.60 5.86 16.67
C ILE A 71 -7.12 5.90 16.55
N ILE A 72 -7.66 5.63 15.36
CA ILE A 72 -9.11 5.57 15.11
C ILE A 72 -9.75 4.43 15.92
N ALA A 73 -9.18 3.23 15.88
CA ALA A 73 -9.65 2.07 16.65
C ALA A 73 -9.67 2.36 18.16
N ARG A 74 -8.61 2.98 18.69
CA ARG A 74 -8.56 3.42 20.09
C ARG A 74 -9.69 4.40 20.41
N ARG A 75 -9.89 5.44 19.61
CA ARG A 75 -10.95 6.44 19.87
C ARG A 75 -12.36 5.88 19.69
N MET A 76 -12.55 4.92 18.79
CA MET A 76 -13.79 4.15 18.68
C MET A 76 -14.04 3.33 19.95
N GLY A 77 -13.01 2.68 20.51
CA GLY A 77 -13.09 1.96 21.78
C GLY A 77 -13.36 2.85 23.00
N GLU A 78 -12.84 4.08 23.01
CA GLU A 78 -13.05 5.07 24.09
C GLU A 78 -14.44 5.75 24.05
N GLY A 79 -15.34 5.39 23.12
CA GLY A 79 -16.64 6.06 23.00
C GLY A 79 -16.61 7.40 22.26
N LYS A 80 -15.43 7.89 21.87
CA LYS A 80 -15.21 9.24 21.33
C LYS A 80 -15.38 9.32 19.81
N LEU A 81 -16.52 8.85 19.31
CA LEU A 81 -16.83 8.79 17.86
C LEU A 81 -16.74 10.15 17.16
N ARG A 82 -17.11 11.24 17.85
CA ARG A 82 -17.05 12.61 17.31
C ARG A 82 -15.61 13.05 16.96
N ARG A 83 -14.59 12.40 17.53
CA ARG A 83 -13.17 12.67 17.23
C ARG A 83 -12.59 11.77 16.14
N VAL A 84 -13.34 10.80 15.62
CA VAL A 84 -12.88 9.89 14.55
C VAL A 84 -12.91 10.58 13.19
N GLY A 85 -14.01 11.26 12.85
CA GLY A 85 -14.16 11.96 11.57
C GLY A 85 -13.02 12.93 11.25
N PRO A 86 -12.63 13.84 12.16
CA PRO A 86 -11.50 14.74 11.94
C PRO A 86 -10.16 14.04 11.75
N ILE A 87 -9.89 12.93 12.46
CA ILE A 87 -8.65 12.15 12.21
C ILE A 87 -8.67 11.61 10.80
N PHE A 88 -9.76 10.98 10.40
CA PHE A 88 -9.88 10.34 9.10
C PHE A 88 -9.66 11.35 7.97
N ILE A 89 -10.31 12.51 8.04
CA ILE A 89 -10.16 13.58 7.04
C ILE A 89 -8.72 14.10 7.02
N ASN A 90 -8.12 14.36 8.18
CA ASN A 90 -6.73 14.84 8.24
C ASN A 90 -5.75 13.80 7.69
N THR A 91 -5.91 12.53 8.06
CA THR A 91 -5.11 11.42 7.53
C THR A 91 -5.27 11.30 6.02
N ALA A 92 -6.49 11.38 5.50
CA ALA A 92 -6.76 11.34 4.06
C ALA A 92 -6.11 12.51 3.32
N PHE A 93 -6.17 13.73 3.89
CA PHE A 93 -5.54 14.91 3.30
C PHE A 93 -4.02 14.80 3.29
N VAL A 94 -3.40 14.33 4.37
CA VAL A 94 -1.95 14.07 4.42
C VAL A 94 -1.56 13.00 3.39
N MET A 95 -2.38 11.96 3.22
CA MET A 95 -2.16 10.91 2.21
C MET A 95 -2.29 11.43 0.78
N LEU A 96 -3.21 12.36 0.52
CA LEU A 96 -3.33 13.01 -0.79
C LEU A 96 -2.09 13.85 -1.11
N ILE A 97 -1.59 14.62 -0.14
CA ILE A 97 -0.35 15.38 -0.29
C ILE A 97 0.82 14.42 -0.53
N TYR A 98 0.92 13.35 0.25
CA TYR A 98 1.93 12.31 0.07
C TYR A 98 1.89 11.71 -1.35
N ALA A 99 0.71 11.34 -1.83
CA ALA A 99 0.54 10.80 -3.18
C ALA A 99 0.95 11.82 -4.26
N ALA A 100 0.53 13.08 -4.13
CA ALA A 100 0.91 14.13 -5.06
C ALA A 100 2.43 14.38 -5.08
N LEU A 101 3.09 14.37 -3.91
CA LEU A 101 4.54 14.50 -3.80
C LEU A 101 5.28 13.32 -4.45
N ILE A 102 4.84 12.09 -4.20
CA ILE A 102 5.46 10.91 -4.83
C ILE A 102 5.26 10.93 -6.34
N ILE A 103 4.06 11.26 -6.84
CA ILE A 103 3.81 11.37 -8.28
C ILE A 103 4.71 12.45 -8.89
N LEU A 104 4.82 13.62 -8.27
CA LEU A 104 5.68 14.69 -8.74
C LEU A 104 7.16 14.26 -8.76
N LEU A 105 7.64 13.62 -7.68
CA LEU A 105 9.00 13.10 -7.59
C LEU A 105 9.29 12.05 -8.66
N VAL A 106 8.35 11.16 -8.93
CA VAL A 106 8.49 10.16 -10.00
C VAL A 106 8.52 10.85 -11.35
N LEU A 107 7.59 11.77 -11.64
CA LEU A 107 7.54 12.47 -12.94
C LEU A 107 8.79 13.30 -13.23
N LEU A 108 9.35 13.98 -12.23
CA LEU A 108 10.58 14.78 -12.37
C LEU A 108 11.83 13.90 -12.35
N GLY A 109 11.85 12.88 -11.49
CA GLY A 109 13.00 12.02 -11.25
C GLY A 109 13.19 10.95 -12.32
N ILE A 110 12.17 10.64 -13.13
CA ILE A 110 12.23 9.52 -14.09
C ILE A 110 13.35 9.71 -15.13
N GLN A 111 13.60 10.94 -15.58
CA GLN A 111 14.68 11.21 -16.55
C GLN A 111 16.06 10.98 -15.94
N THR A 112 16.29 11.52 -14.73
CA THR A 112 17.53 11.31 -13.98
C THR A 112 17.73 9.82 -13.65
N PHE A 113 16.66 9.15 -13.25
CA PHE A 113 16.65 7.74 -12.87
C PHE A 113 16.95 6.81 -14.06
N PHE A 114 16.31 7.04 -15.22
CA PHE A 114 16.62 6.31 -16.45
C PHE A 114 18.06 6.55 -16.89
N SER A 115 18.57 7.78 -16.81
CA SER A 115 19.97 8.06 -17.16
C SER A 115 20.99 7.42 -16.22
N LEU A 116 20.68 7.26 -14.92
CA LEU A 116 21.58 6.64 -13.94
C LEU A 116 21.62 5.11 -14.06
N ILE A 117 20.48 4.48 -14.40
CA ILE A 117 20.38 3.02 -14.52
C ILE A 117 20.75 2.53 -15.94
N LEU A 118 20.45 3.29 -16.99
CA LEU A 118 20.80 2.90 -18.37
C LEU A 118 22.28 3.13 -18.71
N ASN A 119 22.99 4.01 -17.99
CA ASN A 119 24.43 4.21 -18.20
C ASN A 119 25.29 3.07 -17.62
N SER A 120 24.75 2.19 -16.76
CA SER A 120 25.43 0.96 -16.36
C SER A 120 25.08 -0.17 -17.33
N GLU A 121 26.00 -0.45 -18.26
CA GLU A 121 26.22 -1.67 -19.07
C GLU A 121 25.40 -2.93 -18.73
N ILE A 122 24.08 -2.91 -18.87
CA ILE A 122 23.24 -4.12 -18.84
C ILE A 122 22.45 -4.27 -20.16
N ILE A 123 22.64 -3.34 -21.11
CA ILE A 123 22.07 -3.41 -22.47
C ILE A 123 23.13 -3.06 -23.55
N ALA A 124 24.37 -3.54 -23.39
CA ALA A 124 25.34 -3.65 -24.47
C ALA A 124 25.71 -5.13 -24.66
#